data_AF-A0AAN9TT71-F1
#
_entry.id   AF-A0AAN9TT71-F1
#
_cell.length_a   1.000
_cell.length_b   1.000
_cell.length_c   1.000
_cell.angle_alpha   90.00
_cell.angle_beta   90.00
_cell.angle_gamma   90.00
#
_symmetry.space_group_name_H-M   'P 1'
#
loop_
_entity.id
_entity.type
_entity.pdbx_description
1 polymer ?
#
loop_
_entity_poly.entity_id
_entity_poly.type
_entity_poly.pdbx_seq_one_letter_code
_entity_poly.pdbx_strand_id
1 'polypeptide(L)'
;MPYESILVPSRVYEGQKPGTSGLRKAVKVFQQQHYTENFVQCILTAIGPKLKGCTLAVGGDGRYFGKEAVNIIVKIAAANGVGKLLIGQHGILSTPAVSCIIRKYKLTGGIILTASHNPGGPENDFGIKYNTDNGGPAPDSVTNAVYDLTTQIKNYSIVPDLTCDIETIGVNNFEVNGKEFVVEIIDPVDDYLNLMKSIFDFPKLKNLLNSNAARPFRILLNSMHGVTGPYVKRIFLDELGAPVNSAIKITPLPDFGGGHPDPNLTYAADLVDSLKNSNFDFGAAFDGDGDRNMILGAKAFFVTPSDSVAILGNHLNSIPYFQKTGIKGVARSMPTGAAIDKVATKLNVEFFEVPTGWKYFGNLMDAGRLSLCGEESFGTGSDHIREKDGIWAVLAWLSVIASTSKSVEQICCDHWCEFGRNYFARYDYEDCEAEPSNKMMKELEKKITDGGFVGTKFEEAKKTFVVEAADNYQYIDPIDKSVAKNQGLRILFSSGARLIFRLSGTGSSGATIRLYAESYEPPSGQVNSNAQEVLRPLIQVGLNISQLQSFTGRTEPTVIT
;
A
#
# COMPACT_ATOMS: atom_id res chain seq x y z
N MET A 1 27.66 26.16 -20.75
CA MET A 1 27.21 27.45 -20.17
C MET A 1 26.46 27.13 -18.91
N PRO A 2 26.59 27.94 -17.84
CA PRO A 2 25.81 27.73 -16.62
C PRO A 2 24.32 27.82 -16.96
N TYR A 3 23.52 26.98 -16.32
CA TYR A 3 22.08 27.01 -16.48
C TYR A 3 21.48 28.18 -15.70
N GLU A 4 20.47 28.82 -16.27
CA GLU A 4 19.71 29.88 -15.60
C GLU A 4 18.27 29.42 -15.39
N SER A 5 17.71 29.72 -14.21
CA SER A 5 16.29 29.49 -13.95
C SER A 5 15.46 30.68 -14.44
N ILE A 6 14.28 30.39 -14.97
CA ILE A 6 13.26 31.40 -15.27
C ILE A 6 12.06 31.24 -14.34
N LEU A 7 11.31 32.33 -14.17
CA LEU A 7 10.01 32.32 -13.50
C LEU A 7 8.91 32.25 -14.56
N VAL A 8 8.06 31.23 -14.48
CA VAL A 8 6.96 31.00 -15.44
C VAL A 8 5.63 31.35 -14.79
N PRO A 9 4.87 32.32 -15.35
CA PRO A 9 3.49 32.59 -14.92
C PRO A 9 2.61 31.36 -15.11
N SER A 10 1.72 31.10 -14.15
CA SER A 10 0.78 29.98 -14.17
C SER A 10 -0.57 30.38 -13.57
N ARG A 11 -1.51 29.45 -13.55
CA ARG A 11 -2.85 29.61 -12.96
C ARG A 11 -3.14 28.49 -11.96
N VAL A 12 -4.07 28.74 -11.06
CA VAL A 12 -4.60 27.75 -10.12
C VAL A 12 -5.38 26.68 -10.89
N TYR A 13 -5.20 25.42 -10.49
CA TYR A 13 -6.03 24.30 -10.89
C TYR A 13 -6.85 23.82 -9.69
N GLU A 14 -8.16 23.70 -9.85
CA GLU A 14 -9.02 23.16 -8.79
C GLU A 14 -8.69 21.68 -8.53
N GLY A 15 -8.72 21.29 -7.25
CA GLY A 15 -8.67 19.87 -6.89
C GLY A 15 -7.29 19.21 -6.96
N GLN A 16 -6.19 19.97 -6.90
CA GLN A 16 -4.84 19.43 -6.65
C GLN A 16 -4.64 19.04 -5.16
N LYS A 17 -5.65 18.44 -4.54
CA LYS A 17 -5.59 17.96 -3.16
C LYS A 17 -4.99 16.56 -3.13
N PRO A 18 -3.84 16.33 -2.47
CA PRO A 18 -3.32 14.98 -2.29
C PRO A 18 -4.31 14.15 -1.45
N GLY A 19 -4.59 12.92 -1.88
CA GLY A 19 -5.32 11.94 -1.06
C GLY A 19 -4.42 11.29 -0.01
N THR A 20 -4.89 10.20 0.60
CA THR A 20 -4.14 9.43 1.62
C THR A 20 -2.75 8.97 1.16
N SER A 21 -2.55 8.82 -0.15
CA SER A 21 -1.30 8.32 -0.74
C SER A 21 -0.97 9.06 -2.04
N GLY A 22 -0.97 10.40 -1.99
CA GLY A 22 -0.57 11.28 -3.09
C GLY A 22 -1.74 11.83 -3.94
N LEU A 23 -1.41 12.68 -4.90
CA LEU A 23 -2.35 13.18 -5.91
C LEU A 23 -2.46 12.17 -7.05
N ARG A 24 -3.68 11.71 -7.36
CA ARG A 24 -3.97 10.79 -8.47
C ARG A 24 -5.02 11.39 -9.39
N LYS A 25 -4.77 11.33 -10.69
CA LYS A 25 -5.64 11.80 -11.77
C LYS A 25 -5.34 11.03 -13.05
N ALA A 26 -6.23 11.10 -14.03
CA ALA A 26 -5.93 10.62 -15.37
C ALA A 26 -4.67 11.30 -15.93
N VAL A 27 -3.87 10.58 -16.70
CA VAL A 27 -2.65 11.06 -17.38
C VAL A 27 -2.92 12.37 -18.13
N LYS A 28 -4.04 12.45 -18.85
CA LYS A 28 -4.45 13.65 -19.61
C LYS A 28 -4.55 14.91 -18.76
N VAL A 29 -4.83 14.79 -17.47
CA VAL A 29 -4.86 15.92 -16.53
C VAL A 29 -3.43 16.37 -16.22
N PHE A 30 -2.51 15.45 -15.94
CA PHE A 30 -1.10 15.77 -15.69
C PHE A 30 -0.40 16.36 -16.93
N GLN A 31 -0.83 15.99 -18.13
CA GLN A 31 -0.34 16.54 -19.39
C GLN A 31 -0.88 17.95 -19.71
N GLN A 32 -1.86 18.45 -18.95
CA GLN A 32 -2.30 19.85 -19.11
C GLN A 32 -1.14 20.79 -18.79
N GLN A 33 -1.03 21.85 -19.58
CA GLN A 33 0.02 22.85 -19.43
C GLN A 33 0.09 23.37 -17.98
N HIS A 34 1.27 23.34 -17.38
CA HIS A 34 1.57 23.78 -16.02
C HIS A 34 0.96 22.94 -14.89
N TYR A 35 0.16 21.91 -15.16
CA TYR A 35 -0.50 21.15 -14.10
C TYR A 35 0.51 20.40 -13.21
N THR A 36 1.41 19.65 -13.84
CA THR A 36 2.46 18.88 -13.15
C THR A 36 3.46 19.82 -12.49
N GLU A 37 3.89 20.86 -13.21
CA GLU A 37 4.85 21.85 -12.73
C GLU A 37 4.36 22.57 -11.48
N ASN A 38 3.09 22.99 -11.47
CA ASN A 38 2.48 23.63 -10.31
C ASN A 38 2.54 22.73 -9.08
N PHE A 39 2.14 21.47 -9.24
CA PHE A 39 2.08 20.55 -8.10
C PHE A 39 3.48 20.23 -7.55
N VAL A 40 4.47 20.01 -8.42
CA VAL A 40 5.86 19.82 -8.01
C VAL A 40 6.41 21.08 -7.31
N GLN A 41 6.15 22.27 -7.84
CA GLN A 41 6.52 23.53 -7.19
C GLN A 41 5.90 23.65 -5.78
N CYS A 42 4.62 23.31 -5.62
CA CYS A 42 3.94 23.34 -4.32
C CYS A 42 4.53 22.34 -3.34
N ILE A 43 4.89 21.12 -3.77
CA ILE A 43 5.60 20.14 -2.94
C ILE A 43 6.92 20.73 -2.43
N LEU A 44 7.76 21.26 -3.33
CA LEU A 44 9.05 21.82 -2.94
C LEU A 44 8.90 23.03 -2.02
N THR A 45 7.93 23.89 -2.29
CA THR A 45 7.65 25.07 -1.46
C THR A 45 7.21 24.67 -0.04
N ALA A 46 6.43 23.59 0.09
CA ALA A 46 5.99 23.07 1.39
C ALA A 46 7.13 22.47 2.24
N ILE A 47 8.28 22.13 1.65
CA ILE A 47 9.49 21.73 2.41
C ILE A 47 10.02 22.89 3.27
N GLY A 48 9.74 24.14 2.85
CA GLY A 48 10.05 25.33 3.62
C GLY A 48 11.57 25.53 3.80
N PRO A 49 12.05 25.89 5.01
CA PRO A 49 13.46 26.23 5.24
C PRO A 49 14.45 25.13 4.90
N LYS A 50 14.03 23.85 4.95
CA LYS A 50 14.88 22.71 4.64
C LYS A 50 15.15 22.54 3.14
N LEU A 51 14.48 23.27 2.24
CA LEU A 51 14.56 23.07 0.79
C LEU A 51 15.95 23.35 0.21
N LYS A 52 16.60 24.44 0.62
CA LYS A 52 17.84 24.90 -0.02
C LYS A 52 18.99 23.95 0.31
N GLY A 53 19.63 23.39 -0.71
CA GLY A 53 20.74 22.46 -0.58
C GLY A 53 20.33 21.05 -0.13
N CYS A 54 19.03 20.74 -0.05
CA CYS A 54 18.59 19.41 0.38
C CYS A 54 18.89 18.33 -0.66
N THR A 55 18.78 17.08 -0.21
CA THR A 55 18.75 15.91 -1.11
C THR A 55 17.37 15.28 -1.09
N LEU A 56 16.83 14.97 -2.27
CA LEU A 56 15.55 14.28 -2.44
C LEU A 56 15.72 13.00 -3.27
N ALA A 57 14.92 11.98 -2.95
CA ALA A 57 14.75 10.81 -3.82
C ALA A 57 13.69 11.08 -4.90
N VAL A 58 13.88 10.54 -6.10
CA VAL A 58 12.88 10.53 -7.16
C VAL A 58 12.85 9.16 -7.84
N GLY A 59 11.66 8.62 -8.04
CA GLY A 59 11.48 7.41 -8.82
C GLY A 59 10.01 7.04 -8.93
N GLY A 60 9.71 5.97 -9.65
CA GLY A 60 8.34 5.56 -9.88
C GLY A 60 8.21 4.13 -10.36
N ASP A 61 6.99 3.77 -10.70
CA ASP A 61 6.64 2.40 -11.08
C ASP A 61 6.82 2.08 -12.56
N GLY A 62 7.30 3.04 -13.35
CA GLY A 62 7.52 2.90 -14.78
C GLY A 62 6.29 3.13 -15.64
N ARG A 63 5.14 3.51 -15.07
CA ARG A 63 3.94 3.85 -15.85
C ARG A 63 4.18 4.99 -16.82
N TYR A 64 3.34 5.04 -17.84
CA TYR A 64 3.31 6.11 -18.85
C TYR A 64 3.33 7.50 -18.19
N PHE A 65 4.01 8.46 -18.82
CA PHE A 65 4.31 9.81 -18.32
C PHE A 65 5.38 9.88 -17.20
N GLY A 66 5.87 8.74 -16.68
CA GLY A 66 6.86 8.70 -15.61
C GLY A 66 8.18 9.39 -15.95
N LYS A 67 8.77 9.10 -17.12
CA LYS A 67 10.06 9.69 -17.53
C LYS A 67 9.95 11.20 -17.76
N GLU A 68 8.84 11.64 -18.34
CA GLU A 68 8.52 13.04 -18.57
C GLU A 68 8.38 13.79 -17.24
N ALA A 69 7.67 13.20 -16.27
CA ALA A 69 7.53 13.77 -14.94
C ALA A 69 8.88 13.84 -14.18
N VAL A 70 9.76 12.83 -14.31
CA VAL A 70 11.13 12.91 -13.77
C VAL A 70 11.87 14.11 -14.34
N ASN A 71 11.83 14.31 -15.66
CA ASN A 71 12.46 15.46 -16.31
C ASN A 71 11.91 16.81 -15.79
N ILE A 72 10.60 16.91 -15.60
CA ILE A 72 9.97 18.10 -15.00
C ILE A 72 10.50 18.33 -13.57
N ILE A 73 10.56 17.28 -12.76
CA ILE A 73 11.06 17.36 -11.37
C ILE A 73 12.51 17.81 -11.32
N VAL A 74 13.39 17.26 -12.17
CA VAL A 74 14.80 17.67 -12.23
C VAL A 74 14.93 19.17 -12.51
N LYS A 75 14.22 19.68 -13.52
CA LYS A 75 14.27 21.09 -13.93
C LYS A 75 13.74 22.04 -12.86
N ILE A 76 12.65 21.66 -12.17
CA ILE A 76 12.04 22.47 -11.12
C ILE A 76 12.85 22.40 -9.83
N ALA A 77 13.36 21.23 -9.45
CA ALA A 77 14.23 21.05 -8.28
C ALA A 77 15.50 21.90 -8.38
N ALA A 78 16.16 21.85 -9.54
CA ALA A 78 17.31 22.68 -9.87
C ALA A 78 17.02 24.18 -9.67
N ALA A 79 15.93 24.68 -10.27
CA ALA A 79 15.53 26.08 -10.16
C ALA A 79 15.17 26.50 -8.72
N ASN A 80 14.65 25.57 -7.93
CA ASN A 80 14.22 25.81 -6.55
C ASN A 80 15.35 25.64 -5.53
N GLY A 81 16.58 25.33 -5.97
CA GLY A 81 17.75 25.26 -5.11
C GLY A 81 17.84 23.99 -4.26
N VAL A 82 17.22 22.89 -4.71
CA VAL A 82 17.58 21.55 -4.23
C VAL A 82 19.05 21.32 -4.57
N GLY A 83 19.83 20.72 -3.65
CA GLY A 83 21.26 20.48 -3.87
C GLY A 83 21.52 19.21 -4.66
N LYS A 84 20.75 18.15 -4.40
CA LYS A 84 20.94 16.85 -5.02
C LYS A 84 19.65 16.06 -5.22
N LEU A 85 19.55 15.33 -6.32
CA LEU A 85 18.54 14.30 -6.54
C LEU A 85 19.21 12.92 -6.59
N LEU A 86 18.65 11.94 -5.87
CA LEU A 86 18.91 10.52 -6.06
C LEU A 86 17.78 9.93 -6.89
N ILE A 87 18.09 9.47 -8.10
CA ILE A 87 17.08 8.97 -9.05
C ILE A 87 17.38 7.51 -9.38
N GLY A 88 16.38 6.64 -9.26
CA GLY A 88 16.55 5.25 -9.73
C GLY A 88 16.73 5.19 -11.25
N GLN A 89 17.59 4.30 -11.73
CA GLN A 89 17.86 4.13 -13.16
C GLN A 89 16.56 4.01 -13.98
N HIS A 90 16.47 4.69 -15.11
CA HIS A 90 15.28 4.82 -15.96
C HIS A 90 14.08 5.52 -15.30
N GLY A 91 14.27 6.15 -14.14
CA GLY A 91 13.21 6.66 -13.27
C GLY A 91 12.50 5.56 -12.47
N ILE A 92 13.02 4.33 -12.45
CA ILE A 92 12.44 3.19 -11.76
C ILE A 92 12.92 3.15 -10.32
N LEU A 93 12.00 3.20 -9.36
CA LEU A 93 12.30 2.96 -7.96
C LEU A 93 11.00 2.57 -7.25
N SER A 94 10.96 1.39 -6.63
CA SER A 94 9.78 0.96 -5.88
C SER A 94 9.52 1.86 -4.68
N THR A 95 8.27 1.94 -4.25
CA THR A 95 7.90 2.72 -3.05
C THR A 95 8.68 2.27 -1.80
N PRO A 96 8.85 0.95 -1.54
CA PRO A 96 9.73 0.47 -0.48
C PRO A 96 11.20 0.91 -0.64
N ALA A 97 11.74 0.88 -1.86
CA ALA A 97 13.11 1.30 -2.13
C ALA A 97 13.31 2.80 -1.91
N VAL A 98 12.34 3.64 -2.29
CA VAL A 98 12.34 5.08 -1.96
C VAL A 98 12.43 5.29 -0.45
N SER A 99 11.56 4.62 0.32
CA SER A 99 11.58 4.71 1.79
C SER A 99 12.92 4.26 2.37
N CYS A 100 13.49 3.18 1.85
CA CYS A 100 14.82 2.68 2.21
C CYS A 100 15.91 3.72 2.00
N ILE A 101 16.02 4.32 0.81
CA ILE A 101 17.10 5.27 0.52
C ILE A 101 16.94 6.60 1.24
N ILE A 102 15.70 7.07 1.45
CA ILE A 102 15.44 8.25 2.29
C ILE A 102 16.04 8.05 3.68
N ARG A 103 15.77 6.89 4.28
CA ARG A 103 16.24 6.56 5.62
C ARG A 103 17.74 6.29 5.67
N LYS A 104 18.28 5.55 4.70
CA LYS A 104 19.71 5.20 4.60
C LYS A 104 20.57 6.46 4.49
N TYR A 105 20.21 7.38 3.59
CA TYR A 105 21.00 8.59 3.31
C TYR A 105 20.51 9.83 4.06
N LYS A 106 19.49 9.70 4.92
CA LYS A 106 18.89 10.79 5.71
C LYS A 106 18.44 11.96 4.82
N LEU A 107 17.74 11.62 3.74
CA LEU A 107 17.22 12.59 2.78
C LEU A 107 16.11 13.44 3.41
N THR A 108 15.82 14.60 2.81
CA THR A 108 14.70 15.45 3.29
C THR A 108 13.33 14.90 2.91
N GLY A 109 13.28 14.00 1.94
CA GLY A 109 12.07 13.34 1.48
C GLY A 109 12.27 12.71 0.10
N GLY A 110 11.17 12.37 -0.55
CA GLY A 110 11.19 11.86 -1.92
C GLY A 110 9.85 12.02 -2.64
N ILE A 111 9.93 12.15 -3.97
CA ILE A 111 8.77 12.23 -4.86
C ILE A 111 8.64 10.90 -5.60
N ILE A 112 7.47 10.27 -5.47
CA ILE A 112 7.21 8.94 -6.06
C ILE A 112 6.14 9.05 -7.15
N LEU A 113 6.50 8.66 -8.36
CA LEU A 113 5.67 8.72 -9.55
C LEU A 113 4.90 7.41 -9.72
N THR A 114 3.72 7.36 -9.11
CA THR A 114 2.88 6.16 -9.08
C THR A 114 1.44 6.47 -8.67
N ALA A 115 0.50 5.73 -9.26
CA ALA A 115 -0.87 5.61 -8.75
C ALA A 115 -1.14 4.22 -8.12
N SER A 116 -0.09 3.51 -7.69
CA SER A 116 -0.12 2.19 -7.07
C SER A 116 -0.91 1.20 -7.93
N HIS A 117 -1.96 0.58 -7.39
CA HIS A 117 -2.79 -0.40 -8.06
C HIS A 117 -3.57 0.11 -9.29
N ASN A 118 -3.77 1.42 -9.46
CA ASN A 118 -4.50 1.99 -10.60
C ASN A 118 -3.82 1.66 -11.94
N PRO A 119 -4.58 1.48 -13.05
CA PRO A 119 -4.04 1.09 -14.34
C PRO A 119 -3.17 2.22 -14.92
N GLY A 120 -2.22 1.84 -15.78
CA GLY A 120 -1.28 2.74 -16.44
C GLY A 120 -1.58 2.87 -17.94
N GLY A 121 -0.89 3.78 -18.62
CA GLY A 121 -1.09 4.06 -20.03
C GLY A 121 -1.74 5.43 -20.30
N PRO A 122 -1.74 5.90 -21.55
CA PRO A 122 -2.10 7.27 -21.91
C PRO A 122 -3.55 7.67 -21.57
N GLU A 123 -4.46 6.70 -21.52
CA GLU A 123 -5.89 6.91 -21.22
C GLU A 123 -6.25 6.61 -19.75
N ASN A 124 -5.27 6.18 -18.94
CA ASN A 124 -5.47 5.73 -17.57
C ASN A 124 -4.82 6.70 -16.56
N ASP A 125 -4.37 6.20 -15.42
CA ASP A 125 -4.03 7.01 -14.25
C ASP A 125 -2.54 7.23 -14.08
N PHE A 126 -2.23 8.43 -13.59
CA PHE A 126 -0.92 8.82 -13.08
C PHE A 126 -1.05 9.33 -11.65
N GLY A 127 0.07 9.36 -10.93
CA GLY A 127 0.07 9.88 -9.57
C GLY A 127 1.43 10.38 -9.13
N ILE A 128 1.39 11.34 -8.20
CA ILE A 128 2.57 11.92 -7.55
C ILE A 128 2.36 11.82 -6.04
N LYS A 129 3.17 10.98 -5.39
CA LYS A 129 3.28 10.87 -3.93
C LYS A 129 4.46 11.72 -3.44
N TYR A 130 4.38 12.15 -2.18
CA TYR A 130 5.49 12.76 -1.48
C TYR A 130 5.70 12.08 -0.13
N ASN A 131 6.93 11.64 0.11
CA ASN A 131 7.37 11.06 1.37
C ASN A 131 8.30 12.05 2.10
N THR A 132 8.20 12.10 3.43
CA THR A 132 9.00 12.99 4.29
C THR A 132 10.33 12.36 4.70
N ASP A 133 11.12 13.07 5.51
CA ASP A 133 12.47 12.69 5.96
C ASP A 133 12.56 11.38 6.75
N ASN A 134 11.48 10.95 7.40
CA ASN A 134 11.40 9.61 8.02
C ASN A 134 11.29 8.45 7.00
N GLY A 135 11.03 8.76 5.73
CA GLY A 135 10.83 7.83 4.61
C GLY A 135 9.38 7.43 4.35
N GLY A 136 8.41 7.92 5.12
CA GLY A 136 7.00 7.55 5.01
C GLY A 136 6.14 8.59 4.28
N PRO A 137 4.86 8.28 4.01
CA PRO A 137 3.94 9.20 3.38
C PRO A 137 3.82 10.51 4.16
N ALA A 138 3.69 11.63 3.45
CA ALA A 138 3.48 12.93 4.05
C ALA A 138 2.25 12.93 5.00
N PRO A 139 2.39 13.47 6.23
CA PRO A 139 1.27 13.59 7.17
C PRO A 139 0.27 14.66 6.69
N ASP A 140 -0.91 14.70 7.33
CA ASP A 140 -1.99 15.62 6.92
C ASP A 140 -1.60 17.09 6.99
N SER A 141 -0.73 17.48 7.92
CA SER A 141 -0.21 18.84 7.99
C SER A 141 0.55 19.23 6.72
N VAL A 142 1.34 18.31 6.16
CA VAL A 142 2.13 18.55 4.94
C VAL A 142 1.24 18.51 3.71
N THR A 143 0.34 17.53 3.59
CA THR A 143 -0.55 17.43 2.41
C THR A 143 -1.53 18.61 2.34
N ASN A 144 -2.04 19.08 3.48
CA ASN A 144 -2.86 20.29 3.55
C ASN A 144 -2.05 21.54 3.18
N ALA A 145 -0.81 21.68 3.67
CA ALA A 145 0.05 22.80 3.29
C ALA A 145 0.36 22.82 1.79
N VAL A 146 0.63 21.66 1.17
CA VAL A 146 0.78 21.54 -0.29
C VAL A 146 -0.51 21.98 -0.98
N TYR A 147 -1.67 21.49 -0.54
CA TYR A 147 -2.95 21.87 -1.13
C TYR A 147 -3.20 23.39 -1.03
N ASP A 148 -2.98 23.99 0.13
CA ASP A 148 -3.15 25.43 0.33
C ASP A 148 -2.30 26.24 -0.66
N LEU A 149 -1.04 25.81 -0.90
CA LEU A 149 -0.17 26.41 -1.90
C LEU A 149 -0.70 26.25 -3.33
N THR A 150 -1.29 25.10 -3.68
CA THR A 150 -1.88 24.90 -5.02
C THR A 150 -3.04 25.86 -5.30
N THR A 151 -3.80 26.23 -4.27
CA THR A 151 -4.93 27.18 -4.41
C THR A 151 -4.50 28.63 -4.60
N GLN A 152 -3.21 28.93 -4.41
CA GLN A 152 -2.67 30.29 -4.40
C GLN A 152 -1.53 30.50 -5.41
N ILE A 153 -1.08 29.44 -6.09
CA ILE A 153 0.06 29.50 -7.01
C ILE A 153 -0.18 30.47 -8.17
N LYS A 154 0.82 31.30 -8.46
CA LYS A 154 0.81 32.26 -9.59
C LYS A 154 1.96 32.02 -10.55
N ASN A 155 3.01 31.36 -10.11
CA ASN A 155 4.22 31.11 -10.87
C ASN A 155 4.99 29.92 -10.28
N TYR A 156 5.84 29.33 -11.10
CA TYR A 156 6.82 28.34 -10.68
C TYR A 156 8.18 28.65 -11.31
N SER A 157 9.25 28.17 -10.68
CA SER A 157 10.61 28.33 -11.19
C SER A 157 11.08 27.06 -11.89
N ILE A 158 11.73 27.20 -13.05
CA ILE A 158 12.21 26.06 -13.85
C ILE A 158 13.50 26.40 -14.59
N VAL A 159 14.34 25.40 -14.83
CA VAL A 159 15.47 25.47 -15.77
C VAL A 159 15.06 24.79 -17.09
N PRO A 160 14.58 25.52 -18.10
CA PRO A 160 13.91 24.92 -19.26
C PRO A 160 14.85 24.06 -20.12
N ASP A 161 16.11 24.47 -20.27
CA ASP A 161 17.09 23.83 -21.15
C ASP A 161 17.91 22.72 -20.48
N LEU A 162 17.69 22.46 -19.19
CA LEU A 162 18.43 21.42 -18.47
C LEU A 162 18.01 20.03 -18.96
N THR A 163 18.99 19.25 -19.41
CA THR A 163 18.82 17.86 -19.77
C THR A 163 19.68 16.99 -18.86
N CYS A 164 19.10 15.91 -18.35
CA CYS A 164 19.80 14.94 -17.52
C CYS A 164 19.60 13.55 -18.11
N ASP A 165 20.68 12.79 -18.27
CA ASP A 165 20.57 11.38 -18.57
C ASP A 165 20.11 10.64 -17.31
N ILE A 166 18.97 9.93 -17.41
CA ILE A 166 18.43 9.08 -16.34
C ILE A 166 18.61 7.60 -16.66
N GLU A 167 19.19 7.25 -17.81
CA GLU A 167 19.33 5.88 -18.30
C GLU A 167 20.64 5.24 -17.80
N THR A 168 21.69 6.03 -17.57
CA THR A 168 23.02 5.56 -17.15
C THR A 168 23.26 5.81 -15.66
N ILE A 169 23.63 4.77 -14.91
CA ILE A 169 24.08 4.91 -13.51
C ILE A 169 25.32 5.80 -13.46
N GLY A 170 25.32 6.78 -12.55
CA GLY A 170 26.42 7.73 -12.42
C GLY A 170 25.99 9.08 -11.86
N VAL A 171 26.94 10.01 -11.80
CA VAL A 171 26.75 11.36 -11.25
C VAL A 171 26.78 12.37 -12.37
N ASN A 172 25.72 13.17 -12.48
CA ASN A 172 25.61 14.32 -13.37
C ASN A 172 25.71 15.60 -12.53
N ASN A 173 26.68 16.46 -12.83
CA ASN A 173 26.89 17.73 -12.13
C ASN A 173 26.46 18.89 -13.01
N PHE A 174 25.70 19.82 -12.44
CA PHE A 174 25.20 21.01 -13.10
C PHE A 174 25.53 22.24 -12.26
N GLU A 175 25.71 23.37 -12.95
CA GLU A 175 25.75 24.69 -12.30
C GLU A 175 24.49 25.46 -12.71
N VAL A 176 23.68 25.85 -11.73
CA VAL A 176 22.39 26.54 -11.91
C VAL A 176 22.38 27.81 -11.09
N ASN A 177 22.25 28.98 -11.73
CA ASN A 177 22.34 30.29 -11.06
C ASN A 177 23.58 30.44 -10.16
N GLY A 178 24.74 29.94 -10.62
CA GLY A 178 26.01 29.97 -9.87
C GLY A 178 26.07 29.04 -8.66
N LYS A 179 25.17 28.06 -8.56
CA LYS A 179 25.17 27.03 -7.49
C LYS A 179 25.25 25.63 -8.09
N GLU A 180 25.92 24.74 -7.37
CA GLU A 180 26.00 23.33 -7.74
C GLU A 180 24.63 22.64 -7.55
N PHE A 181 24.27 21.82 -8.53
CA PHE A 181 23.12 20.92 -8.50
C PHE A 181 23.56 19.54 -9.03
N VAL A 182 23.32 18.50 -8.24
CA VAL A 182 23.77 17.14 -8.55
C VAL A 182 22.58 16.22 -8.84
N VAL A 183 22.65 15.43 -9.90
CA VAL A 183 21.72 14.31 -10.13
C VAL A 183 22.53 13.02 -10.17
N GLU A 184 22.31 12.16 -9.17
CA GLU A 184 22.93 10.84 -9.11
C GLU A 184 21.91 9.77 -9.48
N ILE A 185 22.21 9.04 -10.56
CA ILE A 185 21.43 7.90 -11.02
C ILE A 185 21.98 6.65 -10.33
N ILE A 186 21.12 5.96 -9.59
CA ILE A 186 21.48 4.79 -8.77
C ILE A 186 20.84 3.51 -9.31
N ASP A 187 21.45 2.36 -8.98
CA ASP A 187 20.80 1.07 -9.20
C ASP A 187 19.50 1.00 -8.37
N PRO A 188 18.37 0.59 -8.98
CA PRO A 188 17.08 0.63 -8.30
C PRO A 188 16.93 -0.42 -7.18
N VAL A 189 17.78 -1.44 -7.13
CA VAL A 189 17.62 -2.61 -6.25
C VAL A 189 18.71 -2.70 -5.18
N ASP A 190 19.95 -2.30 -5.45
CA ASP A 190 21.11 -2.60 -4.61
C ASP A 190 20.94 -2.19 -3.13
N ASP A 191 20.49 -0.96 -2.86
CA ASP A 191 20.29 -0.48 -1.48
C ASP A 191 19.18 -1.24 -0.76
N TYR A 192 18.10 -1.53 -1.47
CA TYR A 192 16.97 -2.29 -0.96
C TYR A 192 17.34 -3.76 -0.69
N LEU A 193 18.06 -4.39 -1.61
CA LEU A 193 18.57 -5.76 -1.46
C LEU A 193 19.47 -5.88 -0.23
N ASN A 194 20.36 -4.90 -0.01
CA ASN A 194 21.22 -4.87 1.16
C ASN A 194 20.40 -4.76 2.46
N LEU A 195 19.33 -3.96 2.47
CA LEU A 195 18.39 -3.92 3.59
C LEU A 195 17.73 -5.29 3.81
N MET A 196 17.23 -5.94 2.75
CA MET A 196 16.59 -7.27 2.86
C MET A 196 17.56 -8.33 3.40
N LYS A 197 18.81 -8.34 2.94
CA LYS A 197 19.88 -9.23 3.45
C LYS A 197 20.19 -9.00 4.93
N SER A 198 19.98 -7.79 5.45
CA SER A 198 20.17 -7.49 6.87
C SER A 198 19.02 -7.97 7.77
N ILE A 199 17.83 -8.17 7.18
CA ILE A 199 16.59 -8.53 7.88
C ILE A 199 16.39 -10.05 7.90
N PHE A 200 16.61 -10.71 6.77
CA PHE A 200 16.28 -12.11 6.53
C PHE A 200 17.51 -13.01 6.44
N ASP A 201 17.33 -14.30 6.71
CA ASP A 201 18.36 -15.33 6.53
C ASP A 201 18.38 -15.80 5.07
N PHE A 202 19.08 -15.07 4.21
CA PHE A 202 19.21 -15.40 2.78
C PHE A 202 19.78 -16.80 2.54
N PRO A 203 20.80 -17.29 3.26
CA PRO A 203 21.24 -18.68 3.16
C PRO A 203 20.11 -19.69 3.39
N LYS A 204 19.31 -19.53 4.43
CA LYS A 204 18.17 -20.41 4.71
C LYS A 204 17.09 -20.34 3.62
N LEU A 205 16.78 -19.14 3.14
CA LEU A 205 15.83 -18.95 2.04
C LEU A 205 16.34 -19.57 0.73
N LYS A 206 17.63 -19.40 0.43
CA LYS A 206 18.28 -20.04 -0.71
C LYS A 206 18.20 -21.56 -0.61
N ASN A 207 18.43 -22.14 0.57
CA ASN A 207 18.29 -23.57 0.79
C ASN A 207 16.85 -24.06 0.59
N LEU A 208 15.84 -23.29 1.01
CA LEU A 208 14.43 -23.62 0.75
C LEU A 208 14.17 -23.73 -0.77
N LEU A 209 14.60 -22.74 -1.54
CA LEU A 209 14.31 -22.63 -2.97
C LEU A 209 15.19 -23.54 -3.86
N ASN A 210 16.35 -23.96 -3.37
CA ASN A 210 17.31 -24.81 -4.10
C ASN A 210 17.46 -26.22 -3.52
N SER A 211 16.58 -26.64 -2.61
CA SER A 211 16.71 -27.95 -1.97
C SER A 211 16.72 -29.08 -3.02
N ASN A 212 17.71 -29.97 -2.93
CA ASN A 212 17.77 -31.21 -3.71
C ASN A 212 16.78 -32.28 -3.19
N ALA A 213 15.67 -31.85 -2.60
CA ALA A 213 14.62 -32.75 -2.14
C ALA A 213 13.98 -33.46 -3.34
N ALA A 214 13.45 -34.67 -3.11
CA ALA A 214 12.76 -35.45 -4.15
C ALA A 214 11.64 -34.65 -4.86
N ARG A 215 11.05 -33.68 -4.14
CA ARG A 215 10.22 -32.63 -4.72
C ARG A 215 10.71 -31.26 -4.21
N PRO A 216 11.28 -30.40 -5.08
CA PRO A 216 11.71 -29.06 -4.67
C PRO A 216 10.51 -28.17 -4.35
N PHE A 217 10.68 -27.23 -3.43
CA PHE A 217 9.68 -26.21 -3.12
C PHE A 217 9.59 -25.21 -4.28
N ARG A 218 8.41 -25.07 -4.88
CA ARG A 218 8.21 -24.26 -6.10
C ARG A 218 7.42 -23.01 -5.82
N ILE A 219 7.97 -21.86 -6.21
CA ILE A 219 7.30 -20.56 -6.10
C ILE A 219 6.93 -20.02 -7.48
N LEU A 220 5.89 -19.18 -7.53
CA LEU A 220 5.54 -18.36 -8.69
C LEU A 220 5.25 -16.91 -8.27
N LEU A 221 6.05 -15.97 -8.75
CA LEU A 221 5.98 -14.55 -8.42
C LEU A 221 5.52 -13.75 -9.63
N ASN A 222 4.47 -12.96 -9.47
CA ASN A 222 3.88 -12.13 -10.51
C ASN A 222 4.08 -10.64 -10.21
N SER A 223 4.93 -9.98 -10.97
CA SER A 223 5.16 -8.53 -10.83
C SER A 223 4.13 -7.67 -11.55
N MET A 224 3.15 -8.27 -12.22
CA MET A 224 2.06 -7.59 -12.94
C MET A 224 2.55 -6.48 -13.90
N HIS A 225 3.73 -6.67 -14.49
CA HIS A 225 4.42 -5.68 -15.32
C HIS A 225 4.73 -4.35 -14.61
N GLY A 226 4.71 -4.33 -13.28
CA GLY A 226 5.03 -3.18 -12.45
C GLY A 226 6.49 -3.15 -11.99
N VAL A 227 6.76 -2.27 -11.04
CA VAL A 227 8.10 -1.90 -10.59
C VAL A 227 8.88 -3.04 -9.95
N THR A 228 8.19 -4.05 -9.41
CA THR A 228 8.83 -5.14 -8.66
C THR A 228 9.60 -6.11 -9.56
N GLY A 229 9.46 -6.02 -10.88
CA GLY A 229 10.11 -6.93 -11.82
C GLY A 229 11.63 -7.06 -11.66
N PRO A 230 12.41 -5.96 -11.70
CA PRO A 230 13.85 -5.98 -11.42
C PRO A 230 14.19 -6.49 -10.02
N TYR A 231 13.35 -6.21 -9.02
CA TYR A 231 13.54 -6.70 -7.64
C TYR A 231 13.34 -8.20 -7.56
N VAL A 232 12.29 -8.74 -8.21
CA VAL A 232 12.02 -10.18 -8.28
C VAL A 232 13.19 -10.90 -8.95
N LYS A 233 13.66 -10.38 -10.08
CA LYS A 233 14.82 -10.92 -10.80
C LYS A 233 16.05 -10.96 -9.89
N ARG A 234 16.46 -9.81 -9.35
CA ARG A 234 17.71 -9.71 -8.59
C ARG A 234 17.66 -10.46 -7.25
N ILE A 235 16.55 -10.38 -6.51
CA ILE A 235 16.43 -11.00 -5.19
C ILE A 235 16.14 -12.49 -5.30
N PHE A 236 15.10 -12.89 -6.03
CA PHE A 236 14.63 -14.28 -5.99
C PHE A 236 15.36 -15.16 -6.99
N LEU A 237 15.63 -14.67 -8.20
CA LEU A 237 16.33 -15.47 -9.22
C LEU A 237 17.85 -15.44 -9.00
N ASP A 238 18.46 -14.25 -8.98
CA ASP A 238 19.93 -14.14 -8.96
C ASP A 238 20.52 -14.47 -7.58
N GLU A 239 20.00 -13.88 -6.51
CA GLU A 239 20.56 -14.03 -5.15
C GLU A 239 20.10 -15.32 -4.46
N LEU A 240 18.78 -15.57 -4.45
CA LEU A 240 18.19 -16.76 -3.82
C LEU A 240 18.14 -17.99 -4.74
N GLY A 241 18.48 -17.86 -6.03
CA GLY A 241 18.64 -19.00 -6.94
C GLY A 241 17.35 -19.66 -7.41
N ALA A 242 16.18 -19.02 -7.28
CA ALA A 242 14.95 -19.58 -7.81
C ALA A 242 15.04 -19.75 -9.35
N PRO A 243 14.47 -20.83 -9.92
CA PRO A 243 14.45 -21.03 -11.37
C PRO A 243 13.78 -19.87 -12.11
N VAL A 244 14.17 -19.60 -13.35
CA VAL A 244 13.62 -18.47 -14.14
C VAL A 244 12.08 -18.55 -14.30
N ASN A 245 11.51 -19.76 -14.36
CA ASN A 245 10.06 -19.97 -14.44
C ASN A 245 9.33 -19.75 -13.10
N SER A 246 10.02 -19.37 -12.04
CA SER A 246 9.43 -18.90 -10.78
C SER A 246 8.96 -17.46 -10.83
N ALA A 247 9.14 -16.76 -11.96
CA ALA A 247 8.75 -15.36 -12.10
C ALA A 247 8.03 -15.12 -13.44
N ILE A 248 6.95 -14.35 -13.39
CA ILE A 248 6.16 -13.93 -14.56
C ILE A 248 5.92 -12.42 -14.52
N LYS A 249 5.77 -11.82 -15.71
CA LYS A 249 5.45 -10.40 -15.88
C LYS A 249 6.44 -9.46 -15.13
N ILE A 250 7.73 -9.80 -15.15
CA ILE A 250 8.81 -9.06 -14.44
C ILE A 250 9.47 -7.97 -15.28
N THR A 251 8.94 -7.64 -16.45
CA THR A 251 9.38 -6.48 -17.23
C THR A 251 8.42 -5.34 -16.94
N PRO A 252 8.88 -4.21 -16.36
CA PRO A 252 8.07 -3.01 -16.19
C PRO A 252 7.58 -2.50 -17.54
N LEU A 253 6.26 -2.26 -17.68
CA LEU A 253 5.65 -1.72 -18.88
C LEU A 253 4.85 -0.45 -18.57
N PRO A 254 4.90 0.59 -19.42
CA PRO A 254 4.18 1.85 -19.18
C PRO A 254 2.66 1.73 -18.98
N ASP A 255 2.05 0.70 -19.54
CA ASP A 255 0.62 0.38 -19.45
C ASP A 255 0.34 -0.89 -18.63
N PHE A 256 1.36 -1.43 -17.96
CA PHE A 256 1.31 -2.71 -17.23
C PHE A 256 0.80 -3.89 -18.09
N GLY A 257 1.06 -3.86 -19.40
CA GLY A 257 0.55 -4.87 -20.33
C GLY A 257 -0.96 -4.77 -20.58
N GLY A 258 -1.54 -3.57 -20.40
CA GLY A 258 -2.97 -3.31 -20.52
C GLY A 258 -3.82 -3.78 -19.33
N GLY A 259 -3.18 -4.24 -18.25
CA GLY A 259 -3.84 -4.77 -17.06
C GLY A 259 -3.94 -3.76 -15.91
N HIS A 260 -4.67 -4.16 -14.87
CA HIS A 260 -4.74 -3.46 -13.59
C HIS A 260 -3.70 -4.08 -12.64
N PRO A 261 -2.64 -3.37 -12.23
CA PRO A 261 -1.60 -3.94 -11.37
C PRO A 261 -2.07 -3.97 -9.90
N ASP A 262 -3.17 -4.67 -9.62
CA ASP A 262 -3.75 -4.82 -8.28
C ASP A 262 -3.73 -6.30 -7.87
N PRO A 263 -2.97 -6.69 -6.83
CA PRO A 263 -2.78 -8.08 -6.47
C PRO A 263 -4.00 -8.58 -5.70
N ASN A 264 -5.05 -8.99 -6.40
CA ASN A 264 -6.23 -9.63 -5.84
C ASN A 264 -6.71 -10.79 -6.72
N LEU A 265 -7.69 -11.56 -6.25
CA LEU A 265 -8.18 -12.76 -6.95
C LEU A 265 -8.83 -12.44 -8.31
N THR A 266 -9.28 -11.20 -8.54
CA THR A 266 -9.88 -10.74 -9.79
C THR A 266 -8.81 -10.40 -10.83
N TYR A 267 -7.87 -9.52 -10.48
CA TYR A 267 -6.92 -8.98 -11.46
C TYR A 267 -5.65 -9.83 -11.63
N ALA A 268 -5.27 -10.63 -10.62
CA ALA A 268 -4.20 -11.61 -10.72
C ALA A 268 -4.73 -13.02 -11.04
N ALA A 269 -5.82 -13.11 -11.82
CA ALA A 269 -6.47 -14.37 -12.19
C ALA A 269 -5.50 -15.35 -12.90
N ASP A 270 -4.57 -14.84 -13.70
CA ASP A 270 -3.55 -15.65 -14.38
C ASP A 270 -2.62 -16.37 -13.39
N LEU A 271 -2.24 -15.70 -12.30
CA LEU A 271 -1.49 -16.32 -11.20
C LEU A 271 -2.33 -17.39 -10.51
N VAL A 272 -3.59 -17.06 -10.17
CA VAL A 272 -4.54 -17.99 -9.53
C VAL A 272 -4.70 -19.26 -10.37
N ASP A 273 -4.94 -19.12 -11.67
CA ASP A 273 -5.11 -20.24 -12.60
C ASP A 273 -3.83 -21.06 -12.76
N SER A 274 -2.66 -20.40 -12.79
CA SER A 274 -1.37 -21.08 -12.83
C SER A 274 -1.16 -21.96 -11.59
N LEU A 275 -1.51 -21.48 -10.39
CA LEU A 275 -1.39 -22.24 -9.15
C LEU A 275 -2.42 -23.38 -9.03
N LYS A 276 -3.64 -23.19 -9.51
CA LYS A 276 -4.66 -24.26 -9.58
C LYS A 276 -4.19 -25.43 -10.44
N ASN A 277 -3.66 -25.11 -11.62
CA ASN A 277 -3.40 -26.08 -12.68
C ASN A 277 -1.96 -26.66 -12.65
N SER A 278 -1.08 -26.13 -11.82
CA SER A 278 0.32 -26.57 -11.74
C SER A 278 0.67 -27.12 -10.34
N ASN A 279 1.96 -27.41 -10.15
CA ASN A 279 2.54 -27.94 -8.90
C ASN A 279 3.38 -26.88 -8.16
N PHE A 280 2.90 -25.65 -8.10
CA PHE A 280 3.50 -24.60 -7.27
C PHE A 280 3.01 -24.75 -5.82
N ASP A 281 3.89 -24.48 -4.87
CA ASP A 281 3.63 -24.55 -3.42
C ASP A 281 3.25 -23.20 -2.82
N PHE A 282 3.74 -22.14 -3.45
CA PHE A 282 3.57 -20.76 -3.03
C PHE A 282 3.48 -19.85 -4.25
N GLY A 283 2.59 -18.87 -4.20
CA GLY A 283 2.48 -17.83 -5.21
C GLY A 283 2.33 -16.46 -4.56
N ALA A 284 2.84 -15.44 -5.24
CA ALA A 284 2.59 -14.07 -4.83
C ALA A 284 2.43 -13.13 -6.03
N ALA A 285 1.62 -12.08 -5.85
CA ALA A 285 1.49 -10.97 -6.80
C ALA A 285 1.79 -9.65 -6.09
N PHE A 286 2.31 -8.68 -6.83
CA PHE A 286 2.63 -7.33 -6.34
C PHE A 286 1.87 -6.27 -7.13
N ASP A 287 1.59 -5.12 -6.51
CA ASP A 287 1.00 -3.98 -7.21
C ASP A 287 2.02 -3.15 -7.99
N GLY A 288 1.53 -2.09 -8.64
CA GLY A 288 2.33 -1.23 -9.52
C GLY A 288 3.63 -0.74 -8.90
N ASP A 289 3.59 -0.21 -7.67
CA ASP A 289 4.76 0.33 -6.96
C ASP A 289 5.37 -0.58 -5.89
N GLY A 290 4.85 -1.81 -5.76
CA GLY A 290 5.45 -2.88 -4.97
C GLY A 290 5.21 -2.79 -3.46
N ASP A 291 4.27 -1.95 -3.03
CA ASP A 291 3.92 -1.79 -1.62
C ASP A 291 2.81 -2.77 -1.17
N ARG A 292 2.14 -3.46 -2.11
CA ARG A 292 1.16 -4.52 -1.81
C ARG A 292 1.62 -5.91 -2.18
N ASN A 293 1.02 -6.91 -1.54
CA ASN A 293 1.23 -8.32 -1.82
C ASN A 293 -0.05 -9.15 -1.65
N MET A 294 -0.31 -10.04 -2.60
CA MET A 294 -1.21 -11.18 -2.43
C MET A 294 -0.39 -12.44 -2.19
N ILE A 295 -0.82 -13.28 -1.25
CA ILE A 295 -0.16 -14.55 -0.92
C ILE A 295 -1.12 -15.71 -1.21
N LEU A 296 -0.62 -16.69 -1.96
CA LEU A 296 -1.34 -17.90 -2.32
C LEU A 296 -0.53 -19.14 -1.93
N GLY A 297 -1.19 -20.14 -1.38
CA GLY A 297 -0.66 -21.49 -1.24
C GLY A 297 -0.93 -22.37 -2.46
N ALA A 298 -0.47 -23.61 -2.40
CA ALA A 298 -0.74 -24.64 -3.40
C ALA A 298 -2.24 -24.70 -3.77
N LYS A 299 -2.52 -24.99 -5.05
CA LYS A 299 -3.89 -25.04 -5.59
C LYS A 299 -4.69 -23.74 -5.41
N ALA A 300 -3.97 -22.62 -5.36
CA ALA A 300 -4.51 -21.27 -5.14
C ALA A 300 -5.29 -21.12 -3.84
N PHE A 301 -4.81 -21.78 -2.77
CA PHE A 301 -5.27 -21.50 -1.42
C PHE A 301 -5.05 -20.02 -1.09
N PHE A 302 -6.12 -19.26 -0.88
CA PHE A 302 -6.03 -17.82 -0.66
C PHE A 302 -5.78 -17.50 0.82
N VAL A 303 -4.71 -16.76 1.09
CA VAL A 303 -4.45 -16.18 2.41
C VAL A 303 -5.05 -14.79 2.43
N THR A 304 -6.09 -14.56 3.25
CA THR A 304 -6.64 -13.21 3.39
C THR A 304 -5.56 -12.26 3.93
N PRO A 305 -5.48 -11.00 3.49
CA PRO A 305 -4.45 -10.07 4.00
C PRO A 305 -4.53 -9.86 5.52
N SER A 306 -5.75 -9.92 6.08
CA SER A 306 -6.00 -9.87 7.53
C SER A 306 -5.39 -11.09 8.25
N ASP A 307 -5.55 -12.30 7.72
CA ASP A 307 -4.88 -13.50 8.26
C ASP A 307 -3.36 -13.42 8.04
N SER A 308 -2.90 -12.90 6.90
CA SER A 308 -1.48 -12.80 6.56
C SER A 308 -0.69 -12.04 7.61
N VAL A 309 -1.14 -10.85 8.00
CA VAL A 309 -0.46 -10.07 9.04
C VAL A 309 -0.53 -10.74 10.42
N ALA A 310 -1.63 -11.42 10.76
CA ALA A 310 -1.77 -12.15 12.03
C ALA A 310 -0.81 -13.36 12.10
N ILE A 311 -0.74 -14.16 11.03
CA ILE A 311 0.16 -15.31 10.91
C ILE A 311 1.61 -14.84 11.00
N LEU A 312 1.99 -13.82 10.23
CA LEU A 312 3.34 -13.26 10.32
C LEU A 312 3.63 -12.76 11.73
N GLY A 313 2.67 -12.10 12.40
CA GLY A 313 2.76 -11.69 13.80
C GLY A 313 3.11 -12.84 14.75
N ASN A 314 2.42 -13.98 14.62
CA ASN A 314 2.66 -15.17 15.45
C ASN A 314 4.01 -15.85 15.17
N HIS A 315 4.61 -15.56 14.01
CA HIS A 315 5.85 -16.21 13.55
C HIS A 315 7.03 -15.25 13.36
N LEU A 316 6.97 -14.01 13.87
CA LEU A 316 8.05 -13.01 13.72
C LEU A 316 9.42 -13.52 14.20
N ASN A 317 9.45 -14.39 15.21
CA ASN A 317 10.68 -15.04 15.68
C ASN A 317 11.36 -15.94 14.63
N SER A 318 10.73 -16.22 13.48
CA SER A 318 11.35 -16.92 12.35
C SER A 318 12.27 -16.02 11.51
N ILE A 319 12.28 -14.71 11.79
CA ILE A 319 13.00 -13.70 11.01
C ILE A 319 14.11 -13.09 11.89
N PRO A 320 15.40 -13.13 11.48
CA PRO A 320 16.52 -12.66 12.29
C PRO A 320 16.39 -11.22 12.80
N TYR A 321 15.76 -10.34 12.02
CA TYR A 321 15.49 -8.97 12.45
C TYR A 321 14.75 -8.90 13.79
N PHE A 322 13.60 -9.57 13.93
CA PHE A 322 12.79 -9.49 15.15
C PHE A 322 13.38 -10.31 16.31
N GLN A 323 14.21 -11.32 16.02
CA GLN A 323 15.02 -11.96 17.05
C GLN A 323 16.01 -10.98 17.71
N LYS A 324 16.54 -10.03 16.93
CA LYS A 324 17.50 -9.02 17.40
C LYS A 324 16.82 -7.79 17.99
N THR A 325 15.73 -7.32 17.39
CA THR A 325 15.08 -6.06 17.74
C THR A 325 13.93 -6.21 18.74
N GLY A 326 13.44 -7.43 18.93
CA GLY A 326 12.23 -7.71 19.68
C GLY A 326 10.95 -7.24 18.97
N ILE A 327 9.80 -7.51 19.57
CA ILE A 327 8.49 -7.11 19.07
C ILE A 327 7.94 -6.05 20.01
N LYS A 328 7.88 -4.80 19.56
CA LYS A 328 7.48 -3.64 20.36
C LYS A 328 5.95 -3.53 20.46
N GLY A 329 5.28 -3.83 19.36
CA GLY A 329 3.83 -3.80 19.23
C GLY A 329 3.40 -4.16 17.82
N VAL A 330 2.11 -4.37 17.65
CA VAL A 330 1.48 -4.68 16.36
C VAL A 330 0.30 -3.74 16.09
N ALA A 331 -0.01 -3.51 14.82
CA ALA A 331 -1.12 -2.64 14.45
C ALA A 331 -1.84 -3.10 13.19
N ARG A 332 -3.11 -2.75 13.08
CA ARG A 332 -3.89 -2.88 11.85
C ARG A 332 -4.73 -1.64 11.61
N SER A 333 -5.12 -1.42 10.36
CA SER A 333 -6.17 -0.44 10.11
C SER A 333 -7.52 -0.94 10.62
N MET A 334 -8.40 -0.02 10.99
CA MET A 334 -9.73 -0.29 11.52
C MET A 334 -10.56 -1.28 10.68
N PRO A 335 -10.63 -1.16 9.33
CA PRO A 335 -11.40 -2.10 8.52
C PRO A 335 -10.75 -3.49 8.40
N THR A 336 -9.48 -3.64 8.80
CA THR A 336 -8.79 -4.94 8.73
C THR A 336 -9.36 -5.91 9.75
N GLY A 337 -9.48 -7.19 9.37
CA GLY A 337 -9.96 -8.25 10.26
C GLY A 337 -9.16 -8.32 11.55
N ALA A 338 -9.84 -8.62 12.66
CA ALA A 338 -9.30 -8.58 14.02
C ALA A 338 -8.47 -9.82 14.41
N ALA A 339 -7.92 -10.55 13.42
CA ALA A 339 -7.12 -11.75 13.65
C ALA A 339 -5.82 -11.42 14.41
N ILE A 340 -5.14 -10.33 14.04
CA ILE A 340 -3.88 -9.93 14.69
C ILE A 340 -4.09 -9.49 16.16
N ASP A 341 -5.29 -9.07 16.53
CA ASP A 341 -5.65 -8.67 17.89
C ASP A 341 -5.49 -9.87 18.85
N LYS A 342 -5.86 -11.08 18.38
CA LYS A 342 -5.70 -12.34 19.12
C LYS A 342 -4.22 -12.69 19.31
N VAL A 343 -3.41 -12.46 18.28
CA VAL A 343 -1.97 -12.66 18.31
C VAL A 343 -1.31 -11.68 19.27
N ALA A 344 -1.69 -10.40 19.22
CA ALA A 344 -1.18 -9.36 20.12
C ALA A 344 -1.45 -9.73 21.59
N THR A 345 -2.66 -10.23 21.87
CA THR A 345 -3.06 -10.71 23.20
C THR A 345 -2.18 -11.87 23.67
N LYS A 346 -1.95 -12.88 22.82
CA LYS A 346 -1.09 -14.03 23.16
C LYS A 346 0.37 -13.62 23.38
N LEU A 347 0.89 -12.73 22.54
CA LEU A 347 2.27 -12.25 22.65
C LEU A 347 2.46 -11.24 23.79
N ASN A 348 1.36 -10.74 24.37
CA ASN A 348 1.36 -9.69 25.40
C ASN A 348 2.16 -8.44 24.96
N VAL A 349 1.87 -7.96 23.74
CA VAL A 349 2.48 -6.76 23.15
C VAL A 349 1.43 -5.67 22.94
N GLU A 350 1.86 -4.42 22.76
CA GLU A 350 0.94 -3.33 22.43
C GLU A 350 0.20 -3.61 21.10
N PHE A 351 -1.07 -3.24 21.08
CA PHE A 351 -1.93 -3.34 19.90
C PHE A 351 -2.53 -1.98 19.55
N PHE A 352 -2.52 -1.62 18.27
CA PHE A 352 -3.14 -0.40 17.77
C PHE A 352 -4.11 -0.68 16.63
N GLU A 353 -5.35 -0.22 16.81
CA GLU A 353 -6.29 -0.01 15.71
C GLU A 353 -6.15 1.44 15.24
N VAL A 354 -5.82 1.65 13.96
CA VAL A 354 -5.61 2.99 13.38
C VAL A 354 -6.52 3.22 12.16
N PRO A 355 -6.72 4.44 11.66
CA PRO A 355 -7.44 4.63 10.40
C PRO A 355 -6.67 4.06 9.20
N THR A 356 -7.36 3.84 8.08
CA THR A 356 -6.69 3.42 6.83
C THR A 356 -5.72 4.49 6.34
N GLY A 357 -4.51 4.07 5.97
CA GLY A 357 -3.44 4.94 5.50
C GLY A 357 -2.16 4.77 6.30
N TRP A 358 -1.07 4.47 5.60
CA TRP A 358 0.17 4.03 6.25
C TRP A 358 0.84 5.08 7.14
N LYS A 359 0.52 6.37 6.95
CA LYS A 359 1.03 7.50 7.77
C LYS A 359 0.81 7.31 9.27
N TYR A 360 -0.31 6.70 9.70
CA TYR A 360 -0.60 6.48 11.13
C TYR A 360 0.32 5.42 11.75
N PHE A 361 0.71 4.40 10.98
CA PHE A 361 1.72 3.45 11.43
C PHE A 361 3.10 4.10 11.53
N GLY A 362 3.43 5.03 10.63
CA GLY A 362 4.68 5.78 10.65
C GLY A 362 4.96 6.45 12.00
N ASN A 363 3.97 7.17 12.55
CA ASN A 363 4.06 7.79 13.88
C ASN A 363 4.38 6.78 14.99
N LEU A 364 3.70 5.64 14.99
CA LEU A 364 3.91 4.57 15.98
C LEU A 364 5.29 3.91 15.84
N MET A 365 5.77 3.73 14.62
CA MET A 365 7.12 3.20 14.34
C MET A 365 8.21 4.17 14.78
N ASP A 366 8.04 5.47 14.51
CA ASP A 366 8.98 6.52 14.92
C ASP A 366 9.04 6.67 16.45
N ALA A 367 7.92 6.47 17.14
CA ALA A 367 7.87 6.41 18.59
C ALA A 367 8.42 5.10 19.20
N GLY A 368 8.84 4.13 18.37
CA GLY A 368 9.35 2.85 18.84
C GLY A 368 8.29 1.97 19.50
N ARG A 369 7.02 2.11 19.12
CA ARG A 369 5.88 1.35 19.68
C ARG A 369 5.31 0.30 18.73
N LEU A 370 5.76 0.29 17.47
CA LEU A 370 5.24 -0.60 16.44
C LEU A 370 6.39 -1.33 15.73
N SER A 371 6.25 -2.65 15.60
CA SER A 371 7.19 -3.52 14.88
C SER A 371 6.57 -4.13 13.62
N LEU A 372 5.30 -4.53 13.66
CA LEU A 372 4.60 -5.15 12.52
C LEU A 372 3.23 -4.51 12.35
N CYS A 373 2.85 -4.18 11.12
CA CYS A 373 1.49 -3.76 10.81
C CYS A 373 1.02 -4.22 9.44
N GLY A 374 -0.30 -4.17 9.25
CA GLY A 374 -0.92 -4.56 8.00
C GLY A 374 -2.29 -3.94 7.79
N GLU A 375 -2.72 -3.99 6.54
CA GLU A 375 -4.03 -3.53 6.10
C GLU A 375 -4.68 -4.62 5.24
N GLU A 376 -6.00 -4.78 5.35
CA GLU A 376 -6.79 -5.70 4.53
C GLU A 376 -6.64 -5.49 3.02
N SER A 377 -6.20 -4.30 2.62
CA SER A 377 -5.92 -3.91 1.24
C SER A 377 -4.57 -4.43 0.74
N PHE A 378 -4.25 -5.69 1.05
CA PHE A 378 -3.02 -6.38 0.63
C PHE A 378 -1.74 -5.72 1.12
N GLY A 379 -1.80 -5.01 2.26
CA GLY A 379 -0.71 -4.24 2.81
C GLY A 379 -0.05 -4.93 4.01
N THR A 380 1.27 -5.07 3.99
CA THR A 380 2.02 -5.60 5.14
C THR A 380 3.39 -4.93 5.21
N GLY A 381 3.89 -4.66 6.41
CA GLY A 381 5.19 -4.04 6.59
C GLY A 381 5.63 -4.00 8.05
N SER A 382 6.86 -3.55 8.27
CA SER A 382 7.47 -3.43 9.60
C SER A 382 8.29 -2.14 9.71
N ASP A 383 8.87 -1.89 10.89
CA ASP A 383 9.62 -0.66 11.18
C ASP A 383 11.00 -0.54 10.47
N HIS A 384 11.34 -1.49 9.60
CA HIS A 384 12.53 -1.44 8.74
C HIS A 384 12.49 -0.22 7.79
N ILE A 385 11.30 0.12 7.29
CA ILE A 385 11.02 1.32 6.49
C ILE A 385 9.77 2.04 7.03
N ARG A 386 9.21 2.98 6.27
CA ARG A 386 7.97 3.71 6.63
C ARG A 386 6.91 3.62 5.54
N GLU A 387 6.95 2.55 4.75
CA GLU A 387 5.95 2.17 3.77
C GLU A 387 5.54 0.71 3.97
N LYS A 388 4.46 0.30 3.32
CA LYS A 388 4.18 -1.13 3.13
C LYS A 388 5.27 -1.72 2.22
N ASP A 389 5.47 -3.03 2.27
CA ASP A 389 6.48 -3.69 1.44
C ASP A 389 6.05 -5.10 1.06
N GLY A 390 5.71 -5.27 -0.23
CA GLY A 390 5.25 -6.55 -0.76
C GLY A 390 6.37 -7.59 -0.85
N ILE A 391 7.57 -7.19 -1.26
CA ILE A 391 8.72 -8.11 -1.39
C ILE A 391 9.15 -8.59 0.00
N TRP A 392 9.18 -7.68 0.98
CA TRP A 392 9.42 -8.01 2.39
C TRP A 392 8.40 -9.02 2.90
N ALA A 393 7.11 -8.85 2.59
CA ALA A 393 6.06 -9.77 3.03
C ALA A 393 6.25 -11.18 2.45
N VAL A 394 6.67 -11.28 1.18
CA VAL A 394 7.01 -12.57 0.56
C VAL A 394 8.23 -13.21 1.23
N LEU A 395 9.31 -12.45 1.48
CA LEU A 395 10.48 -12.97 2.19
C LEU A 395 10.14 -13.39 3.63
N ALA A 396 9.24 -12.68 4.31
CA ALA A 396 8.73 -13.03 5.62
C ALA A 396 7.96 -14.36 5.58
N TRP A 397 7.04 -14.53 4.63
CA TRP A 397 6.32 -15.79 4.43
C TRP A 397 7.24 -16.96 4.14
N LEU A 398 8.22 -16.79 3.24
CA LEU A 398 9.22 -17.84 2.97
C LEU A 398 10.06 -18.18 4.20
N SER A 399 10.34 -17.20 5.08
CA SER A 399 11.04 -17.44 6.35
C SER A 399 10.19 -18.28 7.31
N VAL A 400 8.89 -18.02 7.40
CA VAL A 400 7.94 -18.82 8.20
C VAL A 400 7.85 -20.24 7.64
N ILE A 401 7.73 -20.40 6.32
CA ILE A 401 7.68 -21.71 5.65
C ILE A 401 8.99 -22.48 5.90
N ALA A 402 10.15 -21.84 5.73
CA ALA A 402 11.45 -22.46 5.99
C ALA A 402 11.65 -22.82 7.48
N SER A 403 11.00 -22.11 8.39
CA SER A 403 11.07 -22.37 9.83
C SER A 403 10.16 -23.52 10.27
N THR A 404 8.96 -23.57 9.72
CA THR A 404 7.92 -24.55 10.10
C THR A 404 7.97 -25.83 9.28
N SER A 405 8.55 -25.79 8.07
CA SER A 405 8.48 -26.86 7.07
C SER A 405 7.05 -27.28 6.70
N LYS A 406 6.08 -26.37 6.84
CA LYS A 406 4.65 -26.60 6.56
C LYS A 406 4.23 -25.88 5.28
N SER A 407 3.17 -26.39 4.65
CA SER A 407 2.51 -25.68 3.54
C SER A 407 1.83 -24.41 4.03
N VAL A 408 1.56 -23.46 3.13
CA VAL A 408 0.81 -22.24 3.43
C VAL A 408 -0.54 -22.57 4.08
N GLU A 409 -1.28 -23.52 3.49
CA GLU A 409 -2.58 -23.97 4.02
C GLU A 409 -2.46 -24.56 5.43
N GLN A 410 -1.45 -25.40 5.68
CA GLN A 410 -1.23 -25.96 7.01
C GLN A 410 -0.92 -24.88 8.04
N ILE A 411 -0.10 -23.89 7.70
CA ILE A 411 0.19 -22.75 8.58
C ILE A 411 -1.09 -21.97 8.90
N CYS A 412 -1.95 -21.73 7.91
CA CYS A 412 -3.24 -21.05 8.12
C CYS A 412 -4.19 -21.88 8.99
N CYS A 413 -4.35 -23.18 8.70
CA CYS A 413 -5.20 -24.08 9.48
C CYS A 413 -4.72 -24.19 10.93
N ASP A 414 -3.41 -24.34 11.15
CA ASP A 414 -2.84 -24.37 12.50
C ASP A 414 -3.10 -23.06 13.25
N HIS A 415 -2.96 -21.91 12.56
CA HIS A 415 -3.29 -20.61 13.13
C HIS A 415 -4.76 -20.53 13.53
N TRP A 416 -5.69 -20.97 12.66
CA TRP A 416 -7.11 -20.96 12.99
C TRP A 416 -7.48 -21.92 14.11
N CYS A 417 -6.82 -23.09 14.19
CA CYS A 417 -6.99 -24.01 15.31
C CYS A 417 -6.49 -23.41 16.63
N GLU A 418 -5.49 -22.53 16.61
CA GLU A 418 -4.97 -21.90 17.81
C GLU A 418 -5.79 -20.67 18.24
N PHE A 419 -6.12 -19.77 17.31
CA PHE A 419 -6.70 -18.45 17.61
C PHE A 419 -8.19 -18.32 17.31
N GLY A 420 -8.77 -19.31 16.64
CA GLY A 420 -10.04 -19.16 15.94
C GLY A 420 -9.83 -18.51 14.57
N ARG A 421 -10.93 -18.35 13.82
CA ARG A 421 -10.91 -17.75 12.50
C ARG A 421 -11.77 -16.50 12.44
N ASN A 422 -11.17 -15.41 12.01
CA ASN A 422 -11.88 -14.19 11.62
C ASN A 422 -12.23 -14.30 10.13
N TYR A 423 -13.39 -14.89 9.82
CA TYR A 423 -13.89 -14.87 8.45
C TYR A 423 -14.05 -13.42 8.01
N PHE A 424 -13.47 -13.08 6.86
CA PHE A 424 -13.41 -11.71 6.38
C PHE A 424 -13.70 -11.64 4.89
N ALA A 425 -14.44 -10.62 4.47
CA ALA A 425 -14.61 -10.26 3.06
C ALA A 425 -14.75 -8.75 2.91
N ARG A 426 -14.27 -8.22 1.77
CA ARG A 426 -14.49 -6.84 1.34
C ARG A 426 -15.23 -6.81 0.01
N TYR A 427 -16.28 -6.00 -0.05
CA TYR A 427 -17.04 -5.71 -1.27
C TYR A 427 -16.77 -4.27 -1.68
N ASP A 428 -16.23 -4.09 -2.88
CA ASP A 428 -15.95 -2.78 -3.47
C ASP A 428 -16.97 -2.46 -4.55
N TYR A 429 -17.63 -1.31 -4.43
CA TYR A 429 -18.53 -0.74 -5.43
C TYR A 429 -17.83 0.47 -6.05
N GLU A 430 -17.13 0.24 -7.14
CA GLU A 430 -16.27 1.22 -7.82
C GLU A 430 -17.06 2.10 -8.78
N ASP A 431 -16.54 3.30 -9.08
CA ASP A 431 -17.15 4.28 -10.00
C ASP A 431 -18.64 4.58 -9.71
N CYS A 432 -19.02 4.64 -8.43
CA CYS A 432 -20.34 5.11 -8.04
C CYS A 432 -20.42 6.64 -8.16
N GLU A 433 -21.60 7.17 -8.43
CA GLU A 433 -21.82 8.62 -8.41
C GLU A 433 -21.56 9.19 -7.02
N ALA A 434 -20.82 10.30 -6.96
CA ALA A 434 -20.34 10.84 -5.69
C ALA A 434 -21.49 11.35 -4.79
N GLU A 435 -22.45 12.10 -5.34
CA GLU A 435 -23.54 12.69 -4.55
C GLU A 435 -24.44 11.62 -3.90
N PRO A 436 -24.98 10.62 -4.64
CA PRO A 436 -25.76 9.54 -4.03
C PRO A 436 -24.97 8.72 -3.01
N SER A 437 -23.68 8.45 -3.29
CA SER A 437 -22.80 7.71 -2.36
C SER A 437 -22.59 8.47 -1.05
N ASN A 438 -22.35 9.78 -1.12
CA ASN A 438 -22.24 10.64 0.06
C ASN A 438 -23.56 10.68 0.85
N LYS A 439 -24.70 10.73 0.15
CA LYS A 439 -26.03 10.70 0.80
C LYS A 439 -26.26 9.37 1.53
N MET A 440 -25.93 8.23 0.91
CA MET A 440 -26.02 6.92 1.53
C MET A 440 -25.22 6.88 2.85
N MET A 441 -23.97 7.34 2.83
CA MET A 441 -23.12 7.36 4.03
C MET A 441 -23.70 8.24 5.14
N LYS A 442 -24.24 9.43 4.81
CA LYS A 442 -24.88 10.33 5.79
C LYS A 442 -26.13 9.72 6.42
N GLU A 443 -27.00 9.11 5.61
CA GLU A 443 -28.22 8.45 6.11
C GLU A 443 -27.87 7.24 6.96
N LEU A 444 -26.87 6.46 6.56
CA LEU A 444 -26.36 5.34 7.35
C LEU A 444 -25.78 5.83 8.68
N GLU A 445 -24.94 6.86 8.67
CA GLU A 445 -24.37 7.46 9.89
C GLU A 445 -25.47 7.92 10.86
N LYS A 446 -26.45 8.66 10.35
CA LYS A 446 -27.61 9.11 11.14
C LYS A 446 -28.38 7.95 11.76
N LYS A 447 -28.56 6.86 11.00
CA LYS A 447 -29.28 5.68 11.45
C LYS A 447 -28.52 4.92 12.54
N ILE A 448 -27.21 4.70 12.35
CA ILE A 448 -26.42 3.90 13.30
C ILE A 448 -26.05 4.66 14.58
N THR A 449 -26.06 5.99 14.54
CA THR A 449 -25.78 6.85 15.70
C THR A 449 -27.04 7.26 16.46
N ASP A 450 -28.22 6.79 16.04
CA ASP A 450 -29.46 6.99 16.77
C ASP A 450 -29.45 6.23 18.12
N GLY A 451 -29.99 6.84 19.17
CA GLY A 451 -29.97 6.29 20.53
C GLY A 451 -30.70 4.94 20.68
N GLY A 452 -31.61 4.60 19.76
CA GLY A 452 -32.30 3.32 19.73
C GLY A 452 -31.60 2.23 18.91
N PHE A 453 -30.46 2.53 18.25
CA PHE A 453 -29.80 1.58 17.35
C PHE A 453 -29.08 0.45 18.11
N VAL A 454 -28.40 0.76 19.21
CA VAL A 454 -27.75 -0.24 20.08
C VAL A 454 -28.83 -1.15 20.68
N GLY A 455 -28.61 -2.46 20.63
CA GLY A 455 -29.57 -3.48 21.02
C GLY A 455 -30.54 -3.92 19.91
N THR A 456 -30.54 -3.24 18.74
CA THR A 456 -31.30 -3.70 17.57
C THR A 456 -30.85 -5.09 17.15
N LYS A 457 -31.82 -5.93 16.78
CA LYS A 457 -31.60 -7.31 16.33
C LYS A 457 -31.89 -7.41 14.84
N PHE A 458 -30.96 -8.00 14.10
CA PHE A 458 -31.15 -8.38 12.71
C PHE A 458 -31.16 -9.90 12.62
N GLU A 459 -32.19 -10.46 12.00
CA GLU A 459 -32.32 -11.90 11.76
C GLU A 459 -32.17 -12.17 10.25
N GLU A 460 -31.19 -12.99 9.90
CA GLU A 460 -30.90 -13.33 8.50
C GLU A 460 -30.39 -14.77 8.42
N ALA A 461 -30.96 -15.57 7.51
CA ALA A 461 -30.63 -17.00 7.34
C ALA A 461 -30.46 -17.79 8.66
N LYS A 462 -31.37 -17.59 9.64
CA LYS A 462 -31.36 -18.20 10.99
C LYS A 462 -30.22 -17.77 11.92
N LYS A 463 -29.43 -16.75 11.55
CA LYS A 463 -28.48 -16.08 12.44
C LYS A 463 -29.12 -14.80 13.01
N THR A 464 -28.84 -14.52 14.27
CA THR A 464 -29.25 -13.27 14.93
C THR A 464 -28.01 -12.42 15.21
N PHE A 465 -28.03 -11.18 14.73
CA PHE A 465 -26.99 -10.19 14.95
C PHE A 465 -27.54 -9.09 15.85
N VAL A 466 -27.04 -9.00 17.08
CA VAL A 466 -27.45 -7.98 18.06
C VAL A 466 -26.39 -6.90 18.13
N VAL A 467 -26.76 -5.66 17.78
CA VAL A 467 -25.85 -4.51 17.79
C VAL A 467 -25.40 -4.22 19.21
N GLU A 468 -24.08 -4.29 19.44
CA GLU A 468 -23.43 -3.95 20.71
C GLU A 468 -22.95 -2.50 20.71
N ALA A 469 -22.39 -2.03 19.61
CA ALA A 469 -21.95 -0.65 19.43
C ALA A 469 -22.02 -0.25 17.96
N ALA A 470 -22.22 1.03 17.69
CA ALA A 470 -22.07 1.59 16.36
C ALA A 470 -21.60 3.04 16.44
N ASP A 471 -20.68 3.41 15.56
CA ASP A 471 -20.05 4.73 15.58
C ASP A 471 -19.53 5.14 14.19
N ASN A 472 -19.15 6.42 14.08
CA ASN A 472 -18.27 6.88 13.03
C ASN A 472 -16.86 6.99 13.61
N TYR A 473 -15.97 6.09 13.17
CA TYR A 473 -14.68 5.87 13.79
C TYR A 473 -13.86 7.16 13.87
N GLN A 474 -13.35 7.43 15.08
CA GLN A 474 -12.42 8.51 15.37
C GLN A 474 -11.15 7.90 15.96
N TYR A 475 -10.01 8.42 15.53
CA TYR A 475 -8.71 8.08 16.08
C TYR A 475 -8.05 9.32 16.67
N ILE A 476 -7.48 9.17 17.86
CA ILE A 476 -6.61 10.16 18.49
C ILE A 476 -5.22 9.55 18.50
N ASP A 477 -4.31 10.13 17.72
CA ASP A 477 -2.95 9.61 17.63
C ASP A 477 -2.26 9.68 19.00
N PRO A 478 -1.73 8.55 19.53
CA PRO A 478 -1.18 8.53 20.86
C PRO A 478 0.15 9.29 20.95
N ILE A 479 0.79 9.62 19.83
CA ILE A 479 2.08 10.29 19.75
C ILE A 479 1.88 11.80 19.63
N ASP A 480 1.28 12.27 18.53
CA ASP A 480 1.17 13.70 18.22
C ASP A 480 -0.17 14.34 18.65
N LYS A 481 -1.11 13.52 19.17
CA LYS A 481 -2.45 13.92 19.62
C LYS A 481 -3.35 14.48 18.53
N SER A 482 -2.98 14.34 17.25
CA SER A 482 -3.84 14.68 16.13
C SER A 482 -5.11 13.83 16.14
N VAL A 483 -6.21 14.40 15.65
CA VAL A 483 -7.53 13.75 15.66
C VAL A 483 -8.00 13.53 14.23
N ALA A 484 -8.15 12.26 13.85
CA ALA A 484 -8.74 11.86 12.59
C ALA A 484 -10.19 11.42 12.83
N LYS A 485 -11.15 12.26 12.39
CA LYS A 485 -12.59 11.97 12.47
C LYS A 485 -13.11 11.39 11.16
N ASN A 486 -14.29 10.80 11.18
CA ASN A 486 -15.01 10.33 10.00
C ASN A 486 -14.25 9.25 9.21
N GLN A 487 -13.58 8.33 9.92
CA GLN A 487 -12.66 7.37 9.31
C GLN A 487 -13.34 6.07 8.86
N GLY A 488 -14.64 5.92 9.14
CA GLY A 488 -15.47 4.83 8.66
C GLY A 488 -16.60 4.50 9.63
N LEU A 489 -17.75 4.13 9.10
CA LEU A 489 -18.91 3.76 9.90
C LEU A 489 -18.79 2.31 10.34
N ARG A 490 -18.93 2.03 11.64
CA ARG A 490 -18.80 0.67 12.20
C ARG A 490 -20.09 0.26 12.87
N ILE A 491 -20.46 -1.00 12.67
CA ILE A 491 -21.52 -1.69 13.42
C ILE A 491 -20.88 -2.94 14.00
N LEU A 492 -20.78 -2.98 15.33
CA LEU A 492 -20.18 -4.06 16.10
C LEU A 492 -21.30 -4.87 16.74
N PHE A 493 -21.24 -6.18 16.58
CA PHE A 493 -22.24 -7.10 17.10
C PHE A 493 -21.68 -7.88 18.30
N SER A 494 -22.54 -8.18 19.27
CA SER A 494 -22.18 -8.96 20.48
C SER A 494 -21.65 -10.37 20.20
N SER A 495 -21.87 -10.90 19.00
CA SER A 495 -21.27 -12.16 18.53
C SER A 495 -19.78 -12.03 18.19
N GLY A 496 -19.21 -10.82 18.20
CA GLY A 496 -17.88 -10.50 17.67
C GLY A 496 -17.87 -10.22 16.17
N ALA A 497 -19.03 -10.29 15.49
CA ALA A 497 -19.14 -9.89 14.09
C ALA A 497 -19.02 -8.36 13.92
N ARG A 498 -18.53 -7.91 12.76
CA ARG A 498 -18.38 -6.49 12.43
C ARG A 498 -18.84 -6.21 11.00
N LEU A 499 -19.53 -5.08 10.83
CA LEU A 499 -19.75 -4.45 9.54
C LEU A 499 -19.08 -3.08 9.54
N ILE A 500 -18.29 -2.80 8.51
CA ILE A 500 -17.67 -1.48 8.33
C ILE A 500 -18.06 -0.95 6.94
N PHE A 501 -18.34 0.35 6.86
CA PHE A 501 -18.59 1.06 5.61
C PHE A 501 -17.60 2.23 5.47
N ARG A 502 -16.95 2.31 4.31
CA ARG A 502 -16.04 3.42 3.98
C ARG A 502 -16.34 3.95 2.60
N LEU A 503 -16.18 5.26 2.44
CA LEU A 503 -16.19 5.93 1.15
C LEU A 503 -14.74 6.31 0.81
N SER A 504 -14.18 5.70 -0.23
CA SER A 504 -12.82 6.00 -0.68
C SER A 504 -12.82 7.17 -1.66
N GLY A 505 -11.85 8.07 -1.50
CA GLY A 505 -11.52 9.15 -2.44
C GLY A 505 -10.28 8.88 -3.29
N THR A 506 -9.83 7.62 -3.38
CA THR A 506 -8.60 7.26 -4.12
C THR A 506 -8.82 7.02 -5.62
N GLY A 507 -10.06 7.03 -6.10
CA GLY A 507 -10.38 6.92 -7.52
C GLY A 507 -10.03 8.20 -8.28
N SER A 508 -9.61 8.05 -9.54
CA SER A 508 -9.47 9.17 -10.49
C SER A 508 -10.82 9.64 -11.03
N SER A 509 -11.82 8.76 -11.02
CA SER A 509 -13.24 8.98 -11.35
C SER A 509 -14.16 8.50 -10.22
N GLY A 510 -15.28 9.21 -10.00
CA GLY A 510 -16.36 8.76 -9.12
C GLY A 510 -15.99 8.59 -7.64
N ALA A 511 -16.83 7.84 -6.92
CA ALA A 511 -16.61 7.43 -5.54
C ALA A 511 -16.63 5.90 -5.42
N THR A 512 -15.82 5.35 -4.52
CA THR A 512 -15.82 3.91 -4.24
C THR A 512 -16.39 3.66 -2.85
N ILE A 513 -17.47 2.88 -2.77
CA ILE A 513 -18.03 2.43 -1.49
C ILE A 513 -17.43 1.07 -1.16
N ARG A 514 -16.88 0.92 0.04
CA ARG A 514 -16.31 -0.33 0.53
C ARG A 514 -17.10 -0.84 1.73
N LEU A 515 -17.63 -2.05 1.61
CA LEU A 515 -18.31 -2.80 2.67
C LEU A 515 -17.39 -3.91 3.14
N TYR A 516 -17.05 -3.91 4.43
CA TYR A 516 -16.25 -4.96 5.06
C TYR A 516 -17.15 -5.75 6.00
N ALA A 517 -17.12 -7.07 5.87
CA ALA A 517 -17.87 -7.98 6.72
C ALA A 517 -16.91 -8.94 7.41
N GLU A 518 -17.05 -9.06 8.73
CA GLU A 518 -16.25 -9.98 9.52
C GLU A 518 -17.12 -10.79 10.49
N SER A 519 -16.82 -12.07 10.61
CA SER A 519 -17.41 -12.96 11.62
C SER A 519 -16.32 -13.78 12.28
N TYR A 520 -16.21 -13.68 13.60
CA TYR A 520 -15.29 -14.51 14.38
C TYR A 520 -15.92 -15.86 14.69
N GLU A 521 -15.13 -16.92 14.52
CA GLU A 521 -15.44 -18.28 14.95
C GLU A 521 -14.33 -18.75 15.91
N PRO A 522 -14.64 -19.20 17.14
CA PRO A 522 -13.62 -19.62 18.10
C PRO A 522 -12.92 -20.92 17.68
N PRO A 523 -11.77 -21.27 18.29
CA PRO A 523 -11.05 -22.53 18.03
C PRO A 523 -11.91 -23.80 18.08
N SER A 524 -12.91 -23.84 18.98
CA SER A 524 -13.84 -24.96 19.14
C SER A 524 -14.95 -25.00 18.09
N GLY A 525 -15.02 -24.00 17.22
CA GLY A 525 -16.05 -23.79 16.23
C GLY A 525 -15.70 -24.32 14.84
N GLN A 526 -16.47 -23.92 13.84
CA GLN A 526 -16.25 -24.33 12.45
C GLN A 526 -15.28 -23.38 11.74
N VAL A 527 -13.97 -23.59 11.91
CA VAL A 527 -12.93 -22.72 11.35
C VAL A 527 -12.53 -23.03 9.89
N ASN A 528 -12.97 -24.16 9.34
CA ASN A 528 -12.61 -24.60 7.98
C ASN A 528 -13.74 -24.40 6.95
N SER A 529 -14.81 -23.71 7.31
CA SER A 529 -15.95 -23.44 6.42
C SER A 529 -15.59 -22.45 5.31
N ASN A 530 -16.42 -22.39 4.28
CA ASN A 530 -16.25 -21.41 3.21
C ASN A 530 -16.61 -20.00 3.74
N ALA A 531 -15.69 -19.05 3.58
CA ALA A 531 -15.86 -17.70 4.12
C ALA A 531 -17.09 -16.97 3.54
N GLN A 532 -17.34 -17.09 2.24
CA GLN A 532 -18.47 -16.43 1.59
C GLN A 532 -19.81 -16.98 2.09
N GLU A 533 -19.89 -18.29 2.38
CA GLU A 533 -21.09 -18.88 2.97
C GLU A 533 -21.33 -18.41 4.41
N VAL A 534 -20.27 -18.36 5.22
CA VAL A 534 -20.35 -17.90 6.61
C VAL A 534 -20.78 -16.44 6.71
N LEU A 535 -20.26 -15.60 5.81
CA LEU A 535 -20.45 -14.14 5.81
C LEU A 535 -21.73 -13.68 5.08
N ARG A 536 -22.31 -14.49 4.20
CA ARG A 536 -23.50 -14.13 3.41
C ARG A 536 -24.62 -13.49 4.25
N PRO A 537 -25.02 -14.02 5.42
CA PRO A 537 -26.08 -13.40 6.21
C PRO A 537 -25.69 -12.02 6.74
N LEU A 538 -24.43 -11.84 7.16
CA LEU A 538 -23.93 -10.56 7.67
C LEU A 538 -23.84 -9.51 6.54
N ILE A 539 -23.39 -9.93 5.35
CA ILE A 539 -23.33 -9.06 4.17
C ILE A 539 -24.75 -8.60 3.80
N GLN A 540 -25.73 -9.49 3.79
CA GLN A 540 -27.12 -9.13 3.50
C GLN A 540 -27.68 -8.13 4.51
N VAL A 541 -27.38 -8.31 5.81
CA VAL A 541 -27.70 -7.32 6.86
C VAL A 541 -27.06 -5.96 6.52
N GLY A 542 -25.78 -5.94 6.11
CA GLY A 542 -25.09 -4.72 5.70
C GLY A 542 -25.73 -4.01 4.50
N LEU A 543 -26.12 -4.77 3.46
CA LEU A 543 -26.80 -4.22 2.29
C LEU A 543 -28.18 -3.65 2.64
N ASN A 544 -28.94 -4.35 3.48
CA ASN A 544 -30.26 -3.92 3.93
C ASN A 544 -30.18 -2.65 4.81
N ILE A 545 -29.22 -2.57 5.73
CA ILE A 545 -29.09 -1.43 6.64
C ILE A 545 -28.67 -0.17 5.88
N SER A 546 -27.73 -0.30 4.94
CA SER A 546 -27.16 0.81 4.15
C SER A 546 -28.06 1.26 3.00
N GLN A 547 -28.97 0.40 2.54
CA GLN A 547 -29.76 0.60 1.31
C GLN A 547 -28.87 0.90 0.08
N LEU A 548 -27.66 0.32 0.04
CA LEU A 548 -26.64 0.61 -0.97
C LEU A 548 -27.18 0.52 -2.39
N GLN A 549 -27.93 -0.53 -2.69
CA GLN A 549 -28.53 -0.73 -4.02
C GLN A 549 -29.50 0.40 -4.39
N SER A 550 -30.32 0.88 -3.45
CA SER A 550 -31.29 1.96 -3.70
C SER A 550 -30.59 3.30 -3.99
N PHE A 551 -29.46 3.57 -3.36
CA PHE A 551 -28.70 4.81 -3.57
C PHE A 551 -27.83 4.78 -4.82
N THR A 552 -27.25 3.63 -5.16
CA THR A 552 -26.22 3.52 -6.21
C THR A 552 -26.72 2.86 -7.50
N GLY A 553 -27.87 2.18 -7.45
CA GLY A 553 -28.35 1.30 -8.51
C GLY A 553 -27.54 0.00 -8.67
N ARG A 554 -26.49 -0.22 -7.88
CA ARG A 554 -25.61 -1.39 -8.00
C ARG A 554 -26.23 -2.62 -7.32
N THR A 555 -26.43 -3.68 -8.09
CA THR A 555 -26.96 -4.97 -7.62
C THR A 555 -25.87 -5.91 -7.12
N GLU A 556 -24.63 -5.69 -7.54
CA GLU A 556 -23.46 -6.52 -7.22
C GLU A 556 -22.22 -5.63 -7.01
N PRO A 557 -21.25 -6.06 -6.19
CA PRO A 557 -19.97 -5.38 -6.08
C PRO A 557 -19.15 -5.51 -7.37
N THR A 558 -18.33 -4.50 -7.66
CA THR A 558 -17.34 -4.56 -8.76
C THR A 558 -16.24 -5.57 -8.44
N VAL A 559 -15.77 -5.61 -7.18
CA VAL A 559 -14.70 -6.50 -6.71
C VAL A 559 -15.09 -7.11 -5.36
N ILE A 560 -14.79 -8.40 -5.19
CA ILE A 560 -14.88 -9.11 -3.91
C ILE A 560 -13.48 -9.59 -3.54
N THR A 561 -13.04 -9.29 -2.32
CA THR A 561 -11.77 -9.75 -1.74
C THR A 561 -12.02 -10.60 -0.51
#